data_AF-A0A7V9QN01-F1
#
_entry.id   AF-A0A7V9QN01-F1
#
_cell.length_a   1.000
_cell.length_b   1.000
_cell.length_c   1.000
_cell.angle_alpha   90.00
_cell.angle_beta   90.00
_cell.angle_gamma   90.00
#
_symmetry.space_group_name_H-M   'P 1'
#
loop_
_entity.id
_entity.type
_entity.pdbx_description
1 polymer ?
#
loop_
_entity_poly.entity_id
_entity_poly.type
_entity_poly.pdbx_seq_one_letter_code
_entity_poly.pdbx_strand_id
1 'polypeptide(L)'
;IKGWFFKHFQKKAGGAVPSANRISLLRDADSNGVAETRTVFLAGLHSPFGMALVGDTLYVANSDAVVRFPYSPGETRISAPGTPVVSLPAGPINHHWTKNIIASPDGRLLFVTIGSNSNAAENGMAAEQGRAAIWEVDPKTGAHRIFAAGLRNPVGMAWEPNSGALWVSVNERDELGSDLVPDYMTAVRDGGFYGWPYSYYGQHVDDRVKPQRPDLVAKAIPPDYALGPHTASLGLTSAQGTTLPQSFAEGMFVGQHGSWNRKPRSGYRVIFVPFTAGKPSGEPRDVLTGFLTKDGKSMGRPAGVAIDKRGALLVADDVGNIVWRVSNSAGPPKNMQR
;
A
#
# COMPACT_ATOMS: atom_id res chain seq x y z
N ILE A 1 13.26 8.69 -25.03
CA ILE A 1 12.72 9.95 -24.46
C ILE A 1 11.84 9.69 -23.23
N LYS A 2 10.77 8.87 -23.32
CA LYS A 2 9.89 8.52 -22.17
C LYS A 2 10.62 8.01 -20.91
N GLY A 3 11.54 7.04 -21.06
CA GLY A 3 12.31 6.49 -19.92
C GLY A 3 13.26 7.48 -19.24
N TRP A 4 13.70 8.53 -19.93
CA TRP A 4 14.53 9.59 -19.35
C TRP A 4 13.70 10.52 -18.46
N PHE A 5 12.49 10.88 -18.92
CA PHE A 5 11.53 11.63 -18.10
C PHE A 5 11.10 10.83 -16.88
N PHE A 6 10.74 9.55 -17.03
CA PHE A 6 10.35 8.67 -15.92
C PHE A 6 11.45 8.57 -14.84
N LYS A 7 12.71 8.33 -15.23
CA LYS A 7 13.86 8.31 -14.29
C LYS A 7 14.09 9.66 -13.62
N HIS A 8 13.93 10.77 -14.35
CA HIS A 8 14.07 12.12 -13.79
C HIS A 8 12.96 12.45 -12.77
N PHE A 9 11.73 11.96 -13.01
CA PHE A 9 10.59 12.13 -12.09
C PHE A 9 10.68 11.20 -10.88
N GLN A 10 11.14 9.95 -11.03
CA GLN A 10 11.43 9.06 -9.90
C GLN A 10 12.48 9.65 -8.95
N LYS A 11 13.54 10.29 -9.49
CA LYS A 11 14.55 10.99 -8.70
C LYS A 11 13.97 12.19 -7.94
N LYS A 12 13.05 12.94 -8.55
CA LYS A 12 12.32 14.05 -7.88
C LYS A 12 11.26 13.57 -6.88
N ALA A 13 10.77 12.34 -7.03
CA ALA A 13 9.79 11.72 -6.16
C ALA A 13 10.40 10.97 -4.96
N GLY A 14 11.74 10.92 -4.84
CA GLY A 14 12.46 10.21 -3.76
C GLY A 14 12.77 8.74 -4.05
N GLY A 15 12.32 8.18 -5.17
CA GLY A 15 12.46 6.76 -5.52
C GLY A 15 13.79 6.36 -6.17
N ALA A 16 14.83 7.19 -6.11
CA ALA A 16 16.14 6.91 -6.73
C ALA A 16 17.22 6.44 -5.74
N VAL A 17 16.89 6.29 -4.46
CA VAL A 17 17.82 5.74 -3.47
C VAL A 17 17.74 4.21 -3.52
N PRO A 18 18.88 3.49 -3.60
CA PRO A 18 18.89 2.04 -3.51
C PRO A 18 18.19 1.56 -2.23
N SER A 19 17.43 0.47 -2.32
CA SER A 19 16.81 -0.11 -1.13
C SER A 19 17.87 -0.44 -0.08
N ALA A 20 17.56 -0.09 1.16
CA ALA A 20 18.39 -0.43 2.30
C ALA A 20 18.39 -1.95 2.61
N ASN A 21 17.50 -2.73 1.98
CA ASN A 21 17.44 -4.18 2.10
C ASN A 21 17.35 -4.67 3.57
N ARG A 22 16.55 -3.96 4.37
CA ARG A 22 16.38 -4.19 5.81
C ARG A 22 15.01 -3.76 6.32
N ILE A 23 14.62 -4.30 7.48
CA ILE A 23 13.56 -3.79 8.36
C ILE A 23 14.24 -3.09 9.55
N SER A 24 13.77 -1.91 9.90
CA SER A 24 14.26 -1.16 11.08
C SER A 24 13.25 -1.27 12.21
N LEU A 25 13.72 -1.52 13.43
CA LEU A 25 12.91 -1.51 14.64
C LEU A 25 13.06 -0.14 15.32
N LEU A 26 11.92 0.49 15.58
CA LEU A 26 11.82 1.68 16.43
C LEU A 26 11.13 1.26 17.74
N ARG A 27 11.68 1.67 18.89
CA ARG A 27 11.05 1.44 20.21
C ARG A 27 10.88 2.77 20.92
N ASP A 28 9.64 3.07 21.27
CA ASP A 28 9.17 4.13 22.17
C ASP A 28 8.86 3.46 23.52
N ALA A 29 9.84 3.43 24.41
CA ALA A 29 9.83 2.69 25.67
C ALA A 29 9.05 3.40 26.76
N ASP A 30 9.09 4.74 26.80
CA ASP A 30 8.40 5.56 27.79
C ASP A 30 7.01 6.01 27.32
N SER A 31 6.63 5.64 26.09
CA SER A 31 5.35 5.93 25.49
C SER A 31 5.08 7.41 25.18
N ASN A 32 6.13 8.23 25.04
CA ASN A 32 6.01 9.66 24.74
C ASN A 32 5.77 9.95 23.23
N GLY A 33 5.83 8.93 22.36
CA GLY A 33 5.63 9.07 20.91
C GLY A 33 6.91 9.35 20.11
N VAL A 34 8.07 9.41 20.77
CA VAL A 34 9.41 9.48 20.19
C VAL A 34 10.09 8.14 20.46
N ALA A 35 10.77 7.58 19.46
CA ALA A 35 11.51 6.34 19.66
C ALA A 35 12.89 6.61 20.27
N GLU A 36 13.19 6.01 21.42
CA GLU A 36 14.52 6.07 22.05
C GLU A 36 15.54 5.23 21.29
N THR A 37 15.10 4.15 20.64
CA THR A 37 16.00 3.28 19.88
C THR A 37 15.54 3.11 18.45
N ARG A 38 16.53 3.10 17.54
CA ARG A 38 16.40 2.75 16.13
C ARG A 38 17.49 1.74 15.79
N THR A 39 17.11 0.50 15.53
CA THR A 39 18.06 -0.59 15.25
C THR A 39 17.67 -1.34 13.98
N VAL A 40 18.64 -2.03 13.40
CA VAL A 40 18.38 -2.96 12.30
C VAL A 40 17.79 -4.23 12.88
N PHE A 41 16.51 -4.45 12.61
CA PHE A 41 15.79 -5.64 13.09
C PHE A 41 16.12 -6.87 12.24
N LEU A 42 16.12 -6.68 10.92
CA LEU A 42 16.38 -7.74 9.96
C LEU A 42 17.08 -7.14 8.74
N ALA A 43 18.13 -7.78 8.24
CA ALA A 43 18.92 -7.34 7.09
C ALA A 43 19.05 -8.46 6.05
N GLY A 44 19.65 -8.15 4.90
CA GLY A 44 19.84 -9.13 3.82
C GLY A 44 18.55 -9.44 3.07
N LEU A 45 17.58 -8.52 3.11
CA LEU A 45 16.33 -8.62 2.36
C LEU A 45 16.52 -8.13 0.91
N HIS A 46 15.48 -8.25 0.09
CA HIS A 46 15.54 -7.84 -1.31
C HIS A 46 14.40 -6.88 -1.65
N SER A 47 14.67 -5.58 -1.50
CA SER A 47 13.69 -4.50 -1.62
C SER A 47 12.37 -4.80 -0.90
N PRO A 48 12.40 -5.06 0.43
CA PRO A 48 11.22 -5.45 1.19
C PRO A 48 10.20 -4.30 1.25
N PHE A 49 8.91 -4.64 1.21
CA PHE A 49 7.83 -3.67 1.37
C PHE A 49 6.82 -4.10 2.43
N GLY A 50 6.06 -5.17 2.19
CA GLY A 50 5.08 -5.69 3.14
C GLY A 50 5.67 -6.67 4.15
N MET A 51 5.06 -6.76 5.33
CA MET A 51 5.35 -7.78 6.33
C MET A 51 4.10 -8.15 7.13
N ALA A 52 4.02 -9.40 7.57
CA ALA A 52 2.93 -9.91 8.40
C ALA A 52 3.49 -10.87 9.46
N LEU A 53 3.04 -10.73 10.70
CA LEU A 53 3.37 -11.65 11.78
C LEU A 53 2.20 -12.61 12.01
N VAL A 54 2.43 -13.92 11.93
CA VAL A 54 1.44 -14.96 12.22
C VAL A 54 2.03 -15.92 13.25
N GLY A 55 1.47 -15.92 14.47
CA GLY A 55 2.06 -16.61 15.60
C GLY A 55 3.52 -16.17 15.79
N ASP A 56 4.42 -17.15 15.80
CA ASP A 56 5.86 -16.94 16.00
C ASP A 56 6.64 -16.87 14.66
N THR A 57 5.96 -16.55 13.56
CA THR A 57 6.57 -16.47 12.22
C THR A 57 6.33 -15.11 11.58
N LEU A 58 7.42 -14.40 11.27
CA LEU A 58 7.40 -13.17 10.50
C LEU A 58 7.56 -13.48 9.02
N TYR A 59 6.57 -13.09 8.22
CA TYR A 59 6.61 -13.13 6.76
C TYR A 59 6.98 -11.76 6.23
N VAL A 60 7.89 -11.74 5.25
CA VAL A 60 8.34 -10.52 4.57
C VAL A 60 8.16 -10.71 3.07
N ALA A 61 7.47 -9.77 2.44
CA ALA A 61 7.35 -9.70 1.00
C ALA A 61 8.52 -8.87 0.43
N ASN A 62 9.52 -9.59 -0.08
CA ASN A 62 10.55 -9.03 -0.94
C ASN A 62 9.96 -8.74 -2.33
N SER A 63 10.68 -7.96 -3.13
CA SER A 63 10.24 -7.60 -4.48
C SER A 63 10.11 -8.80 -5.45
N ASP A 64 10.69 -9.95 -5.10
CA ASP A 64 10.80 -11.19 -5.89
C ASP A 64 10.34 -12.47 -5.16
N ALA A 65 10.03 -12.42 -3.86
CA ALA A 65 9.59 -13.60 -3.11
C ALA A 65 8.90 -13.21 -1.79
N VAL A 66 8.07 -14.09 -1.27
CA VAL A 66 7.75 -14.12 0.17
C VAL A 66 8.76 -15.03 0.85
N VAL A 67 9.36 -14.52 1.92
CA VAL A 67 10.25 -15.26 2.82
C VAL A 67 9.70 -15.23 4.23
N ARG A 68 10.05 -16.23 5.04
CA ARG A 68 9.66 -16.31 6.44
C ARG A 68 10.85 -16.44 7.39
N PHE A 69 10.66 -15.96 8.60
CA PHE A 69 11.64 -15.97 9.68
C PHE A 69 10.96 -16.39 10.98
N PRO A 70 11.65 -17.14 11.87
CA PRO A 70 11.19 -17.30 13.24
C PRO A 70 11.19 -15.94 13.95
N TYR A 71 10.23 -15.73 14.84
CA TYR A 71 10.13 -14.54 15.66
C TYR A 71 9.71 -14.91 17.08
N SER A 72 10.42 -14.38 18.07
CA SER A 72 9.98 -14.43 19.47
C SER A 72 9.51 -13.04 19.94
N PRO A 73 8.39 -12.93 20.68
CA PRO A 73 7.96 -11.66 21.25
C PRO A 73 9.08 -10.99 22.07
N GLY A 74 9.33 -9.71 21.79
CA GLY A 74 10.38 -8.94 22.45
C GLY A 74 11.74 -8.98 21.75
N GLU A 75 11.95 -9.88 20.79
CA GLU A 75 13.16 -9.92 19.98
C GLU A 75 13.42 -8.56 19.32
N THR A 76 14.68 -8.12 19.36
CA THR A 76 15.12 -6.83 18.83
C THR A 76 15.97 -6.97 17.56
N ARG A 77 16.31 -8.21 17.19
CA ARG A 77 17.03 -8.56 15.97
C ARG A 77 16.81 -10.02 15.61
N ILE A 78 16.47 -10.31 14.37
CA ILE A 78 16.44 -11.66 13.79
C ILE A 78 17.76 -11.91 13.07
N SER A 79 18.45 -13.00 13.42
CA SER A 79 19.69 -13.45 12.76
C SER A 79 19.51 -14.70 11.90
N ALA A 80 18.39 -15.42 12.07
CA ALA A 80 18.08 -16.60 11.28
C ALA A 80 17.99 -16.27 9.78
N PRO A 81 18.50 -17.13 8.90
CA PRO A 81 18.35 -16.93 7.46
C PRO A 81 16.88 -17.04 7.05
N GLY A 82 16.48 -16.27 6.04
CA GLY A 82 15.13 -16.31 5.50
C GLY A 82 14.86 -17.62 4.78
N THR A 83 13.73 -18.25 5.10
CA THR A 83 13.26 -19.44 4.37
C THR A 83 12.30 -18.99 3.27
N PRO A 84 12.54 -19.30 1.98
CA PRO A 84 11.59 -18.99 0.91
C PRO A 84 10.25 -19.69 1.13
N VAL A 85 9.16 -18.97 0.85
CA VAL A 85 7.78 -19.49 0.86
C VAL A 85 7.27 -19.63 -0.57
N VAL A 86 7.32 -18.54 -1.34
CA VAL A 86 6.88 -18.52 -2.74
C VAL A 86 7.64 -17.45 -3.52
N SER A 87 8.02 -17.77 -4.76
CA SER A 87 8.59 -16.79 -5.69
C SER A 87 7.49 -15.89 -6.25
N LEU A 88 7.79 -14.60 -6.38
CA LEU A 88 6.88 -13.58 -6.91
C LEU A 88 7.40 -13.05 -8.26
N PRO A 89 6.52 -12.51 -9.12
CA PRO A 89 6.95 -11.85 -10.34
C PRO A 89 7.87 -10.64 -10.06
N ALA A 90 9.15 -10.79 -10.39
CA ALA A 90 10.14 -9.72 -10.42
C ALA A 90 10.69 -9.52 -11.83
N GLY A 91 11.35 -10.54 -12.42
CA GLY A 91 11.87 -10.50 -13.79
C GLY A 91 12.91 -9.38 -14.04
N PRO A 92 13.43 -9.24 -15.27
CA PRO A 92 14.38 -8.19 -15.63
C PRO A 92 13.76 -6.78 -15.62
N ILE A 93 12.43 -6.70 -15.71
CA ILE A 93 11.66 -5.47 -15.63
C ILE A 93 10.69 -5.64 -14.46
N ASN A 94 10.76 -4.75 -13.47
CA ASN A 94 9.87 -4.78 -12.29
C ASN A 94 9.44 -3.35 -11.93
N HIS A 95 8.60 -2.72 -12.76
CA HIS A 95 8.24 -1.30 -12.54
C HIS A 95 7.47 -1.10 -11.23
N HIS A 96 6.39 -1.84 -11.00
CA HIS A 96 5.70 -1.90 -9.70
C HIS A 96 6.32 -3.01 -8.83
N TRP A 97 7.53 -2.74 -8.36
CA TRP A 97 8.34 -3.73 -7.63
C TRP A 97 7.84 -4.01 -6.21
N THR A 98 7.10 -3.10 -5.58
CA THR A 98 6.56 -3.30 -4.24
C THR A 98 5.64 -4.51 -4.19
N LYS A 99 5.68 -5.23 -3.07
CA LYS A 99 4.82 -6.39 -2.77
C LYS A 99 4.33 -6.21 -1.35
N ASN A 100 3.03 -6.03 -1.16
CA ASN A 100 2.46 -5.97 0.19
C ASN A 100 1.90 -7.34 0.59
N ILE A 101 1.74 -7.58 1.88
CA ILE A 101 1.25 -8.85 2.42
C ILE A 101 0.38 -8.62 3.65
N ILE A 102 -0.72 -9.36 3.75
CA ILE A 102 -1.57 -9.44 4.95
C ILE A 102 -1.97 -10.89 5.17
N ALA A 103 -2.06 -11.33 6.42
CA ALA A 103 -2.60 -12.65 6.75
C ALA A 103 -4.13 -12.62 6.74
N SER A 104 -4.77 -13.74 6.43
CA SER A 104 -6.20 -13.93 6.73
C SER A 104 -6.45 -13.74 8.24
N PRO A 105 -7.68 -13.39 8.66
CA PRO A 105 -7.98 -13.20 10.09
C PRO A 105 -7.68 -14.44 10.95
N ASP A 106 -7.79 -15.65 10.38
CA ASP A 106 -7.45 -16.92 11.03
C ASP A 106 -5.95 -17.29 10.93
N GLY A 107 -5.14 -16.47 10.26
CA GLY A 107 -3.71 -16.68 10.05
C GLY A 107 -3.35 -17.84 9.10
N ARG A 108 -4.34 -18.48 8.46
CA ARG A 108 -4.13 -19.69 7.65
C ARG A 108 -3.55 -19.39 6.27
N LEU A 109 -3.87 -18.24 5.70
CA LEU A 109 -3.50 -17.84 4.34
C LEU A 109 -2.81 -16.47 4.37
N LEU A 110 -2.01 -16.21 3.35
CA LEU A 110 -1.39 -14.92 3.09
C LEU A 110 -1.96 -14.34 1.80
N PHE A 111 -2.35 -13.07 1.83
CA PHE A 111 -2.75 -12.31 0.64
C PHE A 111 -1.61 -11.39 0.26
N VAL A 112 -1.13 -11.49 -0.98
CA VAL A 112 0.07 -10.77 -1.46
C VAL A 112 -0.29 -9.91 -2.66
N THR A 113 -0.02 -8.60 -2.61
CA THR A 113 -0.25 -7.72 -3.77
C THR A 113 0.91 -7.76 -4.75
N ILE A 114 0.58 -7.77 -6.04
CA ILE A 114 1.55 -7.76 -7.13
C ILE A 114 1.09 -6.76 -8.19
N GLY A 115 1.81 -5.64 -8.30
CA GLY A 115 1.54 -4.63 -9.33
C GLY A 115 1.97 -5.09 -10.74
N SER A 116 1.39 -4.43 -11.74
CA SER A 116 1.68 -4.62 -13.17
C SER A 116 3.15 -4.32 -13.48
N ASN A 117 3.63 -4.87 -14.58
CA ASN A 117 4.93 -4.55 -15.13
C ASN A 117 4.95 -3.18 -15.81
N SER A 118 3.81 -2.65 -16.22
CA SER A 118 3.73 -1.46 -17.07
C SER A 118 2.47 -0.63 -16.78
N ASN A 119 2.28 0.46 -17.52
CA ASN A 119 1.15 1.37 -17.27
C ASN A 119 -0.15 0.78 -17.84
N ALA A 120 -0.10 0.30 -19.08
CA ALA A 120 -1.21 -0.25 -19.85
C ALA A 120 -0.75 -1.46 -20.72
N ALA A 121 0.00 -2.39 -20.11
CA ALA A 121 0.50 -3.62 -20.74
C ALA A 121 1.45 -3.40 -21.94
N GLU A 122 2.19 -2.29 -21.98
CA GLU A 122 3.05 -1.92 -23.12
C GLU A 122 4.21 -2.91 -23.36
N ASN A 123 4.60 -3.68 -22.33
CA ASN A 123 5.62 -4.72 -22.44
C ASN A 123 5.04 -6.08 -22.89
N GLY A 124 3.76 -6.11 -23.26
CA GLY A 124 3.03 -7.30 -23.69
C GLY A 124 2.50 -8.12 -22.51
N MET A 125 1.40 -8.84 -22.75
CA MET A 125 0.71 -9.61 -21.70
C MET A 125 1.57 -10.73 -21.09
N ALA A 126 2.59 -11.22 -21.79
CA ALA A 126 3.54 -12.18 -21.23
C ALA A 126 4.33 -11.60 -20.05
N ALA A 127 4.72 -10.32 -20.11
CA ALA A 127 5.40 -9.65 -18.99
C ALA A 127 4.47 -9.41 -17.78
N GLU A 128 3.16 -9.49 -18.02
CA GLU A 128 2.09 -9.25 -17.04
C GLU A 128 1.57 -10.54 -16.39
N GLN A 129 2.15 -11.70 -16.73
CA GLN A 129 1.74 -12.98 -16.17
C GLN A 129 1.87 -12.97 -14.63
N GLY A 130 0.76 -13.26 -13.95
CA GLY A 130 0.69 -13.28 -12.49
C GLY A 130 0.72 -11.91 -11.81
N ARG A 131 0.67 -10.82 -12.59
CA ARG A 131 0.71 -9.44 -12.10
C ARG A 131 -0.65 -8.75 -12.16
N ALA A 132 -0.69 -7.52 -11.66
CA ALA A 132 -1.91 -6.72 -11.54
C ALA A 132 -3.00 -7.46 -10.75
N ALA A 133 -2.58 -8.05 -9.63
CA ALA A 133 -3.34 -9.07 -8.92
C ALA A 133 -3.05 -9.08 -7.43
N ILE A 134 -3.94 -9.74 -6.70
CA ILE A 134 -3.71 -10.23 -5.34
C ILE A 134 -3.62 -11.75 -5.42
N TRP A 135 -2.56 -12.32 -4.87
CA TRP A 135 -2.40 -13.76 -4.72
C TRP A 135 -2.87 -14.20 -3.33
N GLU A 136 -3.55 -15.34 -3.26
CA GLU A 136 -3.77 -16.09 -2.02
C GLU A 136 -2.74 -17.21 -1.96
N VAL A 137 -1.99 -17.28 -0.86
CA VAL A 137 -0.84 -18.17 -0.67
C VAL A 137 -1.03 -19.00 0.60
N ASP A 138 -0.82 -20.30 0.50
CA ASP A 138 -0.64 -21.18 1.66
C ASP A 138 0.79 -21.00 2.22
N PRO A 139 0.97 -20.44 3.42
CA PRO A 139 2.28 -20.18 4.00
C PRO A 139 3.07 -21.45 4.35
N LYS A 140 2.42 -22.61 4.44
CA LYS A 140 3.06 -23.88 4.78
C LYS A 140 3.67 -24.53 3.56
N THR A 141 2.95 -24.51 2.43
CA THR A 141 3.31 -25.25 1.21
C THR A 141 3.85 -24.36 0.10
N GLY A 142 3.57 -23.05 0.13
CA GLY A 142 3.87 -22.13 -0.97
C GLY A 142 2.89 -22.24 -2.16
N ALA A 143 1.91 -23.14 -2.08
CA ALA A 143 0.84 -23.23 -3.07
C ALA A 143 0.07 -21.90 -3.11
N HIS A 144 -0.26 -21.45 -4.32
CA HIS A 144 -0.89 -20.15 -4.50
C HIS A 144 -1.81 -20.11 -5.72
N ARG A 145 -2.69 -19.12 -5.73
CA ARG A 145 -3.56 -18.78 -6.85
C ARG A 145 -3.77 -17.28 -6.92
N ILE A 146 -4.24 -16.79 -8.06
CA ILE A 146 -4.78 -15.43 -8.18
C ILE A 146 -6.12 -15.41 -7.45
N PHE A 147 -6.21 -14.61 -6.40
CA PHE A 147 -7.45 -14.34 -5.67
C PHE A 147 -8.30 -13.30 -6.41
N ALA A 148 -7.67 -12.23 -6.89
CA ALA A 148 -8.32 -11.22 -7.72
C ALA A 148 -7.32 -10.62 -8.72
N ALA A 149 -7.81 -10.21 -9.89
CA ALA A 149 -7.02 -9.73 -11.01
C ALA A 149 -7.54 -8.39 -11.55
N GLY A 150 -6.79 -7.79 -12.47
CA GLY A 150 -7.16 -6.53 -13.11
C GLY A 150 -7.05 -5.32 -12.19
N LEU A 151 -6.23 -5.43 -11.14
CA LEU A 151 -5.89 -4.36 -10.22
C LEU A 151 -4.51 -3.85 -10.65
N ARG A 152 -4.38 -2.69 -11.32
CA ARG A 152 -3.11 -2.24 -11.92
C ARG A 152 -1.93 -2.32 -10.96
N ASN A 153 -2.04 -1.65 -9.82
CA ASN A 153 -1.02 -1.66 -8.78
C ASN A 153 -1.70 -1.63 -7.39
N PRO A 154 -2.18 -2.79 -6.90
CA PRO A 154 -2.72 -2.93 -5.56
C PRO A 154 -1.58 -2.79 -4.54
N VAL A 155 -1.76 -1.96 -3.51
CA VAL A 155 -0.71 -1.73 -2.51
C VAL A 155 -1.25 -1.89 -1.10
N GLY A 156 -2.10 -0.97 -0.61
CA GLY A 156 -2.64 -1.05 0.74
C GLY A 156 -3.70 -2.14 0.82
N MET A 157 -3.67 -2.95 1.89
CA MET A 157 -4.70 -3.96 2.16
C MET A 157 -5.14 -3.88 3.61
N ALA A 158 -6.44 -4.02 3.86
CA ALA A 158 -7.00 -4.10 5.20
C ALA A 158 -8.24 -4.98 5.21
N TRP A 159 -8.47 -5.69 6.31
CA TRP A 159 -9.74 -6.37 6.55
C TRP A 159 -10.74 -5.38 7.13
N GLU A 160 -11.95 -5.34 6.58
CA GLU A 160 -13.06 -4.61 7.20
C GLU A 160 -13.68 -5.51 8.29
N PRO A 161 -13.69 -5.06 9.56
CA PRO A 161 -13.92 -5.95 10.70
C PRO A 161 -15.34 -6.48 10.82
N ASN A 162 -16.35 -5.78 10.28
CA ASN A 162 -17.75 -6.17 10.44
C ASN A 162 -18.18 -7.22 9.39
N SER A 163 -17.76 -7.02 8.14
CA SER A 163 -18.10 -7.87 7.00
C SER A 163 -17.05 -8.96 6.74
N GLY A 164 -15.82 -8.79 7.25
CA GLY A 164 -14.68 -9.66 6.94
C GLY A 164 -14.17 -9.50 5.50
N ALA A 165 -14.61 -8.47 4.78
CA ALA A 165 -14.16 -8.23 3.41
C ALA A 165 -12.69 -7.76 3.38
N LEU A 166 -11.91 -8.28 2.44
CA LEU A 166 -10.59 -7.72 2.12
C LEU A 166 -10.79 -6.44 1.31
N TRP A 167 -10.26 -5.32 1.78
CA TRP A 167 -10.21 -4.07 1.03
C TRP A 167 -8.80 -3.83 0.50
N VAL A 168 -8.71 -3.23 -0.68
CA VAL A 168 -7.44 -2.87 -1.32
C VAL A 168 -7.47 -1.44 -1.83
N SER A 169 -6.35 -0.72 -1.75
CA SER A 169 -6.11 0.53 -2.48
C SER A 169 -5.28 0.27 -3.74
N VAL A 170 -5.68 0.87 -4.87
CA VAL A 170 -5.07 0.63 -6.19
C VAL A 170 -4.66 1.95 -6.83
N ASN A 171 -3.43 1.99 -7.33
CA ASN A 171 -2.90 3.12 -8.10
C ASN A 171 -3.20 2.93 -9.59
N GLU A 172 -3.87 3.90 -10.19
CA GLU A 172 -4.44 3.77 -11.52
C GLU A 172 -3.53 4.21 -12.68
N ARG A 173 -4.04 4.13 -13.92
CA ARG A 173 -3.36 4.49 -15.17
C ARG A 173 -2.80 5.91 -15.11
N ASP A 174 -1.57 6.02 -15.59
CA ASP A 174 -0.95 7.27 -15.99
C ASP A 174 -1.29 7.60 -17.47
N GLU A 175 -0.93 8.81 -17.90
CA GLU A 175 -1.03 9.27 -19.29
C GLU A 175 -2.47 9.37 -19.85
N LEU A 176 -3.50 9.51 -18.98
CA LEU A 176 -4.89 9.78 -19.36
C LEU A 176 -5.37 11.21 -19.00
N GLY A 177 -4.42 12.09 -18.67
CA GLY A 177 -4.68 13.49 -18.29
C GLY A 177 -4.61 13.72 -16.77
N SER A 178 -4.84 14.95 -16.34
CA SER A 178 -4.73 15.33 -14.93
C SER A 178 -5.87 14.81 -14.07
N ASP A 179 -7.04 14.59 -14.65
CA ASP A 179 -8.27 14.33 -13.89
C ASP A 179 -8.81 12.90 -14.07
N LEU A 180 -8.13 12.10 -14.89
CA LEU A 180 -8.44 10.70 -15.15
C LEU A 180 -7.14 9.87 -15.08
N VAL A 181 -7.13 8.67 -14.51
CA VAL A 181 -8.22 7.93 -13.83
C VAL A 181 -8.10 8.11 -12.31
N PRO A 182 -9.19 8.14 -11.52
CA PRO A 182 -9.07 8.07 -10.07
C PRO A 182 -8.34 6.79 -9.62
N ASP A 183 -7.38 6.95 -8.72
CA ASP A 183 -7.03 5.86 -7.80
C ASP A 183 -8.29 5.48 -7.01
N TYR A 184 -8.35 4.26 -6.51
CA TYR A 184 -9.54 3.76 -5.85
C TYR A 184 -9.23 2.84 -4.68
N MET A 185 -10.23 2.64 -3.84
CA MET A 185 -10.29 1.49 -2.95
C MET A 185 -11.58 0.70 -3.18
N THR A 186 -11.51 -0.61 -2.97
CA THR A 186 -12.63 -1.52 -3.24
C THR A 186 -12.55 -2.76 -2.37
N ALA A 187 -13.70 -3.33 -2.05
CA ALA A 187 -13.80 -4.67 -1.49
C ALA A 187 -13.46 -5.69 -2.58
N VAL A 188 -12.50 -6.55 -2.28
CA VAL A 188 -11.98 -7.57 -3.18
C VAL A 188 -12.86 -8.81 -3.14
N ARG A 189 -13.26 -9.30 -4.31
CA ARG A 189 -14.04 -10.53 -4.48
C ARG A 189 -13.14 -11.65 -4.99
N ASP A 190 -13.33 -12.85 -4.45
CA ASP A 190 -12.67 -14.06 -4.97
C ASP A 190 -13.05 -14.26 -6.45
N GLY A 191 -12.03 -14.42 -7.30
CA GLY A 191 -12.17 -14.52 -8.75
C GLY A 191 -12.50 -13.20 -9.44
N GLY A 192 -12.51 -12.07 -8.72
CA GLY A 192 -12.88 -10.76 -9.25
C GLY A 192 -11.89 -10.23 -10.29
N PHE A 193 -12.41 -9.56 -11.33
CA PHE A 193 -11.63 -8.86 -12.33
C PHE A 193 -11.99 -7.37 -12.33
N TYR A 194 -11.01 -6.49 -12.09
CA TYR A 194 -11.22 -5.05 -11.89
C TYR A 194 -10.80 -4.19 -13.10
N GLY A 195 -10.71 -4.82 -14.27
CA GLY A 195 -10.62 -4.16 -15.57
C GLY A 195 -9.22 -4.04 -16.15
N TRP A 196 -8.16 -3.90 -15.35
CA TRP A 196 -6.82 -3.74 -15.91
C TRP A 196 -6.35 -4.98 -16.71
N PRO A 197 -5.73 -4.84 -17.89
CA PRO A 197 -5.38 -3.57 -18.56
C PRO A 197 -6.49 -3.00 -19.45
N TYR A 198 -7.48 -3.80 -19.83
CA TYR A 198 -8.43 -3.50 -20.90
C TYR A 198 -9.46 -2.40 -20.61
N SER A 199 -9.80 -2.18 -19.34
CA SER A 199 -10.72 -1.12 -18.93
C SER A 199 -10.37 -0.50 -17.58
N TYR A 200 -10.67 0.78 -17.42
CA TYR A 200 -10.47 1.50 -16.18
C TYR A 200 -11.78 1.77 -15.47
N TYR A 201 -11.72 1.87 -14.14
CA TYR A 201 -12.83 2.22 -13.26
C TYR A 201 -14.16 1.52 -13.61
N GLY A 202 -14.11 0.20 -13.82
CA GLY A 202 -15.21 -0.59 -14.36
C GLY A 202 -15.05 -0.86 -15.86
N GLN A 203 -16.09 -0.62 -16.64
CA GLN A 203 -16.18 -1.04 -18.05
C GLN A 203 -15.74 0.05 -19.06
N HIS A 204 -15.02 1.08 -18.62
CA HIS A 204 -14.53 2.12 -19.53
C HIS A 204 -13.32 1.60 -20.31
N VAL A 205 -13.47 1.41 -21.62
CA VAL A 205 -12.43 0.83 -22.48
C VAL A 205 -11.15 1.67 -22.46
N ASP A 206 -10.00 1.02 -22.30
CA ASP A 206 -8.68 1.62 -22.52
C ASP A 206 -8.20 1.31 -23.94
N ASP A 207 -8.41 2.24 -24.86
CA ASP A 207 -8.12 2.06 -26.30
C ASP A 207 -6.63 1.90 -26.62
N ARG A 208 -5.74 2.19 -25.66
CA ARG A 208 -4.28 2.04 -25.81
C ARG A 208 -3.84 0.58 -25.83
N VAL A 209 -4.62 -0.32 -25.21
CA VAL A 209 -4.28 -1.74 -25.07
C VAL A 209 -4.69 -2.51 -26.32
N LYS A 210 -3.77 -3.30 -26.89
CA LYS A 210 -4.07 -4.16 -28.05
C LYS A 210 -3.52 -5.58 -27.85
N PRO A 211 -4.26 -6.63 -28.27
CA PRO A 211 -5.63 -6.58 -28.79
C PRO A 211 -6.63 -6.23 -27.68
N GLN A 212 -7.78 -5.68 -28.09
CA GLN A 212 -8.89 -5.42 -27.17
C GLN A 212 -9.55 -6.73 -26.71
N ARG A 213 -10.13 -6.71 -25.50
CA ARG A 213 -10.83 -7.86 -24.89
C ARG A 213 -12.20 -7.43 -24.37
N PRO A 214 -13.18 -7.17 -25.26
CA PRO A 214 -14.51 -6.72 -24.86
C PRO A 214 -15.21 -7.70 -23.91
N ASP A 215 -14.89 -9.00 -24.00
CA ASP A 215 -15.38 -10.03 -23.09
C ASP A 215 -14.87 -9.87 -21.64
N LEU A 216 -13.66 -9.32 -21.45
CA LEU A 216 -13.11 -9.00 -20.13
C LEU A 216 -13.58 -7.64 -19.64
N VAL A 217 -13.70 -6.65 -20.54
CA VAL A 217 -14.29 -5.34 -20.21
C VAL A 217 -15.71 -5.51 -19.66
N ALA A 218 -16.55 -6.33 -20.30
CA ALA A 218 -17.92 -6.59 -19.85
C ALA A 218 -18.01 -7.25 -18.46
N LYS A 219 -16.93 -7.91 -18.00
CA LYS A 219 -16.84 -8.55 -16.68
C LYS A 219 -16.18 -7.66 -15.62
N ALA A 220 -15.64 -6.52 -16.02
CA ALA A 220 -14.91 -5.64 -15.11
C ALA A 220 -15.84 -5.12 -14.00
N ILE A 221 -15.43 -5.37 -12.75
CA ILE A 221 -16.13 -4.92 -11.56
C ILE A 221 -15.78 -3.44 -11.34
N PRO A 222 -16.77 -2.53 -11.27
CA PRO A 222 -16.51 -1.15 -10.92
C PRO A 222 -16.02 -1.05 -9.46
N PRO A 223 -14.94 -0.30 -9.18
CA PRO A 223 -14.48 -0.06 -7.81
C PRO A 223 -15.52 0.64 -6.93
N ASP A 224 -15.48 0.36 -5.61
CA ASP A 224 -16.48 0.90 -4.67
C ASP A 224 -16.28 2.39 -4.33
N TYR A 225 -15.05 2.92 -4.40
CA TYR A 225 -14.76 4.29 -3.97
C TYR A 225 -13.60 4.93 -4.72
N ALA A 226 -13.81 6.12 -5.31
CA ALA A 226 -12.75 6.92 -5.91
C ALA A 226 -11.97 7.70 -4.84
N LEU A 227 -10.66 7.53 -4.81
CA LEU A 227 -9.75 8.28 -3.94
C LEU A 227 -9.21 9.56 -4.60
N GLY A 228 -9.51 9.73 -5.89
CA GLY A 228 -9.09 10.86 -6.71
C GLY A 228 -7.93 10.51 -7.66
N PRO A 229 -7.74 11.28 -8.74
CA PRO A 229 -6.70 11.02 -9.72
C PRO A 229 -5.31 11.30 -9.16
N HIS A 230 -4.38 10.37 -9.45
CA HIS A 230 -2.94 10.49 -9.16
C HIS A 230 -2.59 10.69 -7.67
N THR A 231 -3.43 10.23 -6.74
CA THR A 231 -3.17 10.39 -5.29
C THR A 231 -2.02 9.52 -4.78
N ALA A 232 -1.70 8.46 -5.52
CA ALA A 232 -0.77 7.41 -5.15
C ALA A 232 -1.10 6.82 -3.77
N SER A 233 -2.28 6.22 -3.63
CA SER A 233 -2.77 5.67 -2.36
C SER A 233 -2.08 4.33 -2.02
N LEU A 234 -1.04 4.37 -1.17
CA LEU A 234 -0.18 3.22 -0.86
C LEU A 234 -0.55 2.49 0.43
N GLY A 235 -1.03 3.22 1.44
CA GLY A 235 -1.40 2.64 2.73
C GLY A 235 -2.90 2.53 2.90
N LEU A 236 -3.36 1.46 3.54
CA LEU A 236 -4.75 1.24 3.92
C LEU A 236 -4.80 0.50 5.26
N THR A 237 -5.55 1.02 6.22
CA THR A 237 -5.82 0.33 7.49
C THR A 237 -7.25 0.61 7.95
N SER A 238 -7.92 -0.40 8.52
CA SER A 238 -9.17 -0.19 9.23
C SER A 238 -8.94 0.70 10.44
N ALA A 239 -9.97 1.47 10.82
CA ALA A 239 -10.00 2.22 12.05
C ALA A 239 -10.19 1.37 13.31
N GLN A 240 -10.40 0.07 13.17
CA GLN A 240 -10.57 -0.84 14.31
C GLN A 240 -9.44 -0.66 15.34
N GLY A 241 -9.84 -0.47 16.60
CA GLY A 241 -8.90 -0.29 17.71
C GLY A 241 -8.35 1.13 17.86
N THR A 242 -8.74 2.10 17.03
CA THR A 242 -8.29 3.48 17.19
C THR A 242 -8.88 4.15 18.43
N THR A 243 -8.10 5.03 19.05
CA THR A 243 -8.54 5.95 20.12
C THR A 243 -8.65 7.40 19.63
N LEU A 244 -8.58 7.62 18.31
CA LEU A 244 -8.87 8.92 17.71
C LEU A 244 -10.34 9.31 17.93
N PRO A 245 -10.71 10.59 17.78
CA PRO A 245 -12.08 11.04 18.00
C PRO A 245 -13.13 10.21 17.26
N GLN A 246 -14.37 10.15 17.81
CA GLN A 246 -15.47 9.32 17.29
C GLN A 246 -15.75 9.49 15.79
N SER A 247 -15.43 10.66 15.23
CA SER A 247 -15.49 10.93 13.78
C SER A 247 -14.59 10.04 12.93
N PHE A 248 -13.68 9.29 13.55
CA PHE A 248 -12.74 8.35 12.94
C PHE A 248 -12.94 6.90 13.40
N ALA A 249 -14.06 6.58 14.06
CA ALA A 249 -14.26 5.27 14.68
C ALA A 249 -14.55 4.14 13.68
N GLU A 250 -15.31 4.42 12.61
CA GLU A 250 -15.75 3.43 11.62
C GLU A 250 -15.37 3.87 10.22
N GLY A 251 -14.36 3.20 9.64
CA GLY A 251 -13.86 3.56 8.33
C GLY A 251 -12.46 3.04 8.05
N MET A 252 -11.84 3.62 7.03
CA MET A 252 -10.50 3.28 6.59
C MET A 252 -9.62 4.53 6.57
N PHE A 253 -8.41 4.42 7.13
CA PHE A 253 -7.36 5.40 6.92
C PHE A 253 -6.57 5.06 5.66
N VAL A 254 -6.26 6.07 4.84
CA VAL A 254 -5.56 5.91 3.57
C VAL A 254 -4.35 6.84 3.52
N GLY A 255 -3.16 6.27 3.31
CA GLY A 255 -1.92 7.03 3.08
C GLY A 255 -1.77 7.38 1.61
N GLN A 256 -1.85 8.67 1.27
CA GLN A 256 -1.72 9.18 -0.10
C GLN A 256 -0.33 9.78 -0.33
N HIS A 257 0.49 9.06 -1.08
CA HIS A 257 1.90 9.36 -1.34
C HIS A 257 2.11 10.57 -2.24
N GLY A 258 1.13 10.87 -3.09
CA GLY A 258 1.05 12.09 -3.88
C GLY A 258 1.50 11.99 -5.34
N SER A 259 0.89 12.81 -6.18
CA SER A 259 1.08 12.82 -7.63
C SER A 259 2.46 13.32 -8.04
N TRP A 260 3.10 12.63 -8.98
CA TRP A 260 4.27 13.17 -9.71
C TRP A 260 3.92 13.71 -11.10
N ASN A 261 2.77 13.29 -11.66
CA ASN A 261 2.34 13.48 -13.05
C ASN A 261 1.08 14.37 -13.20
N ARG A 262 0.67 15.10 -12.16
CA ARG A 262 -0.56 15.92 -12.16
C ARG A 262 -0.28 17.38 -11.82
N LYS A 263 -1.00 18.30 -12.47
CA LYS A 263 -1.09 19.73 -12.07
C LYS A 263 -2.57 20.17 -11.96
N PRO A 264 -3.01 20.75 -10.82
CA PRO A 264 -2.27 20.86 -9.55
C PRO A 264 -1.98 19.47 -8.95
N ARG A 265 -1.04 19.38 -8.02
CA ARG A 265 -0.70 18.10 -7.39
C ARG A 265 -1.88 17.57 -6.56
N SER A 266 -1.94 16.25 -6.41
CA SER A 266 -2.95 15.52 -5.63
C SER A 266 -2.26 14.61 -4.61
N GLY A 267 -2.98 14.18 -3.56
CA GLY A 267 -2.44 13.36 -2.46
C GLY A 267 -1.60 14.17 -1.46
N TYR A 268 -0.44 13.62 -1.03
CA TYR A 268 0.44 14.23 -0.02
C TYR A 268 -0.26 14.43 1.34
N ARG A 269 -0.98 13.41 1.80
CA ARG A 269 -1.75 13.45 3.04
C ARG A 269 -2.17 12.07 3.49
N VAL A 270 -2.68 11.99 4.71
CA VAL A 270 -3.51 10.89 5.18
C VAL A 270 -4.95 11.35 5.24
N ILE A 271 -5.84 10.54 4.68
CA ILE A 271 -7.29 10.77 4.75
C ILE A 271 -7.97 9.63 5.51
N PHE A 272 -9.20 9.87 5.93
CA PHE A 272 -10.12 8.89 6.48
C PHE A 272 -11.39 8.86 5.65
N VAL A 273 -11.79 7.67 5.21
CA VAL A 273 -13.08 7.46 4.53
C VAL A 273 -14.07 6.85 5.53
N PRO A 274 -15.17 7.55 5.86
CA PRO A 274 -16.15 7.04 6.81
C PRO A 274 -16.90 5.85 6.24
N PHE A 275 -17.18 4.85 7.07
CA PHE A 275 -17.96 3.68 6.71
C PHE A 275 -19.28 3.64 7.48
N THR A 276 -20.27 2.97 6.90
CA THR A 276 -21.51 2.57 7.56
C THR A 276 -21.89 1.20 7.02
N ALA A 277 -22.14 0.24 7.91
CA ALA A 277 -22.43 -1.15 7.54
C ALA A 277 -21.39 -1.78 6.58
N GLY A 278 -20.10 -1.56 6.87
CA GLY A 278 -18.99 -2.13 6.10
C GLY A 278 -18.75 -1.51 4.72
N LYS A 279 -19.38 -0.38 4.40
CA LYS A 279 -19.24 0.32 3.11
C LYS A 279 -18.94 1.81 3.30
N PRO A 280 -18.21 2.45 2.36
CA PRO A 280 -18.00 3.89 2.36
C PRO A 280 -19.32 4.66 2.41
N SER A 281 -19.41 5.69 3.26
CA SER A 281 -20.65 6.42 3.54
C SER A 281 -20.57 7.93 3.33
N GLY A 282 -19.46 8.46 2.81
CA GLY A 282 -19.34 9.88 2.48
C GLY A 282 -17.97 10.33 2.01
N GLU A 283 -17.81 11.65 1.98
CA GLU A 283 -16.57 12.33 1.58
C GLU A 283 -15.40 11.99 2.52
N PRO A 284 -14.17 11.96 1.99
CA PRO A 284 -13.00 11.71 2.81
C PRO A 284 -12.71 12.92 3.70
N ARG A 285 -12.14 12.65 4.87
CA ARG A 285 -11.71 13.66 5.85
C ARG A 285 -10.20 13.68 5.94
N ASP A 286 -9.60 14.87 5.92
CA ASP A 286 -8.16 15.00 6.14
C ASP A 286 -7.79 14.63 7.59
N VAL A 287 -6.73 13.85 7.76
CA VAL A 287 -6.22 13.39 9.07
C VAL A 287 -4.84 13.95 9.36
N LEU A 288 -3.94 13.87 8.38
CA LEU A 288 -2.57 14.39 8.48
C LEU A 288 -2.18 15.06 7.16
N THR A 289 -1.94 16.36 7.19
CA THR A 289 -1.63 17.20 6.02
C THR A 289 -0.35 18.01 6.25
N GLY A 290 0.04 18.85 5.28
CA GLY A 290 1.23 19.70 5.38
C GLY A 290 2.47 19.13 4.71
N PHE A 291 2.33 18.01 4.00
CA PHE A 291 3.41 17.39 3.23
C PHE A 291 3.68 18.07 1.88
N LEU A 292 2.87 19.04 1.49
CA LEU A 292 3.04 19.82 0.27
C LEU A 292 2.94 21.31 0.58
N THR A 293 3.96 22.07 0.19
CA THR A 293 3.97 23.53 0.34
C THR A 293 3.10 24.20 -0.73
N LYS A 294 2.78 25.48 -0.55
CA LYS A 294 1.97 26.27 -1.51
C LYS A 294 2.59 26.36 -2.90
N ASP A 295 3.92 26.39 -2.99
CA ASP A 295 4.69 26.37 -4.25
C ASP A 295 4.85 24.96 -4.85
N GLY A 296 4.28 23.94 -4.21
CA GLY A 296 4.29 22.56 -4.71
C GLY A 296 5.58 21.81 -4.40
N LYS A 297 6.33 22.18 -3.37
CA LYS A 297 7.47 21.39 -2.87
C LYS A 297 6.97 20.31 -1.91
N SER A 298 7.45 19.07 -2.10
CA SER A 298 7.16 17.95 -1.20
C SER A 298 8.02 18.07 0.05
N MET A 299 7.41 17.99 1.22
CA MET A 299 8.05 17.96 2.54
C MET A 299 8.07 16.56 3.16
N GLY A 300 7.22 15.67 2.66
CA GLY A 300 7.17 14.25 2.96
C GLY A 300 6.16 13.57 2.05
N ARG A 301 6.01 12.25 2.15
CA ARG A 301 5.10 11.44 1.34
C ARG A 301 4.56 10.27 2.16
N PRO A 302 3.33 10.38 2.69
CA PRO A 302 2.68 9.30 3.43
C PRO A 302 2.57 8.02 2.60
N ALA A 303 3.00 6.91 3.16
CA ALA A 303 2.92 5.57 2.56
C ALA A 303 2.12 4.63 3.47
N GLY A 304 2.79 3.73 4.20
CA GLY A 304 2.14 2.77 5.09
C GLY A 304 1.42 3.44 6.27
N VAL A 305 0.25 2.92 6.63
CA VAL A 305 -0.53 3.32 7.80
C VAL A 305 -0.94 2.10 8.61
N ALA A 306 -0.94 2.22 9.94
CA ALA A 306 -1.37 1.16 10.85
C ALA A 306 -1.84 1.74 12.19
N ILE A 307 -2.79 1.09 12.86
CA ILE A 307 -3.17 1.44 14.24
C ILE A 307 -2.19 0.75 15.21
N ASP A 308 -1.54 1.52 16.09
CA ASP A 308 -0.69 0.97 17.14
C ASP A 308 -1.51 0.31 18.27
N LYS A 309 -0.87 -0.47 19.12
CA LYS A 309 -1.51 -1.16 20.25
C LYS A 309 -2.21 -0.23 21.26
N ARG A 310 -1.95 1.08 21.19
CA ARG A 310 -2.53 2.13 22.05
C ARG A 310 -3.62 2.92 21.33
N GLY A 311 -3.97 2.54 20.10
CA GLY A 311 -5.00 3.16 19.28
C GLY A 311 -4.59 4.41 18.50
N ALA A 312 -3.31 4.78 18.51
CA ALA A 312 -2.80 5.87 17.68
C ALA A 312 -2.55 5.39 16.24
N LEU A 313 -2.70 6.28 15.27
CA LEU A 313 -2.40 6.00 13.87
C LEU A 313 -0.91 6.26 13.61
N LEU A 314 -0.17 5.22 13.21
CA LEU A 314 1.18 5.33 12.69
C LEU A 314 1.15 5.62 11.20
N VAL A 315 2.03 6.51 10.73
CA VAL A 315 2.16 6.88 9.32
C VAL A 315 3.64 6.86 8.94
N ALA A 316 4.02 5.99 8.01
CA ALA A 316 5.35 5.98 7.44
C ALA A 316 5.46 7.06 6.35
N ASP A 317 6.43 7.96 6.49
CA ASP A 317 6.80 8.97 5.50
C ASP A 317 8.18 8.61 4.94
N ASP A 318 8.20 8.03 3.74
CA ASP A 318 9.42 7.44 3.17
C ASP A 318 10.42 8.50 2.69
N VAL A 319 9.94 9.61 2.11
CA VAL A 319 10.78 10.74 1.69
C VAL A 319 11.26 11.56 2.87
N GLY A 320 10.40 11.76 3.89
CA GLY A 320 10.79 12.41 5.13
C GLY A 320 11.69 11.54 6.01
N ASN A 321 11.71 10.22 5.79
CA ASN A 321 12.36 9.22 6.66
C ASN A 321 11.87 9.35 8.13
N ILE A 322 10.58 9.58 8.29
CA ILE A 322 9.89 9.81 9.57
C ILE A 322 8.76 8.78 9.72
N VAL A 323 8.53 8.32 10.96
CA VAL A 323 7.29 7.65 11.34
C VAL A 323 6.52 8.61 12.23
N TRP A 324 5.36 9.08 11.73
CA TRP A 324 4.47 9.93 12.50
C TRP A 324 3.55 9.08 13.36
N ARG A 325 3.21 9.59 14.55
CA ARG A 325 2.20 9.00 15.43
C ARG A 325 1.10 10.02 15.70
N VAL A 326 -0.08 9.81 15.12
CA VAL A 326 -1.26 10.65 15.31
C VAL A 326 -2.09 10.05 16.44
N SER A 327 -2.27 10.81 17.52
CA SER A 327 -2.98 10.35 18.72
C SER A 327 -3.90 11.43 19.27
N ASN A 328 -4.91 11.02 20.05
CA ASN A 328 -5.71 11.95 20.81
C ASN A 328 -4.82 12.56 21.90
N SER A 329 -4.77 13.88 22.01
CA SER A 329 -3.84 14.57 22.91
C SER A 329 -4.09 14.21 24.37
N ALA A 330 -3.05 13.74 25.07
CA ALA A 330 -2.98 13.80 26.52
C ALA A 330 -2.06 14.96 26.94
N GLY A 331 -2.66 16.13 27.20
CA GLY A 331 -2.03 17.26 27.91
C GLY A 331 -1.27 18.29 27.04
N PRO A 332 -1.14 19.55 27.53
CA PRO A 332 -0.48 20.63 26.79
C PRO A 332 1.03 20.38 26.65
N PRO A 333 1.68 20.99 25.63
CA PRO A 333 3.12 20.84 25.43
C PRO A 333 3.90 21.24 26.69
N LYS A 334 4.75 20.34 27.20
CA LYS A 334 5.78 20.72 28.17
C LYS A 334 6.68 21.74 27.48
N ASN A 335 6.59 22.98 27.96
CA ASN A 335 7.45 24.12 27.69
C ASN A 335 8.72 23.80 26.88
N MET A 336 8.74 24.19 25.60
CA MET A 336 10.00 24.57 24.96
C MET A 336 10.50 25.82 25.68
N GLN A 337 11.43 25.65 26.61
CA GLN A 337 12.30 26.76 26.99
C GLN A 337 13.17 27.10 25.77
N ARG A 338 13.22 28.41 25.49
CA ARG A 338 13.96 29.03 24.39
C ARG A 338 15.46 28.78 24.51
#